data_AF-A0ABD3SHY8-F1
#
_entry.id   AF-A0ABD3SHY8-F1
#
_cell.length_a   1.000
_cell.length_b   1.000
_cell.length_c   1.000
_cell.angle_alpha   90.00
_cell.angle_beta   90.00
_cell.angle_gamma   90.00
#
_symmetry.space_group_name_H-M   'P 1'
#
loop_
_entity.id
_entity.type
_entity.pdbx_description
1 polymer ?
#
loop_
_entity_poly.entity_id
_entity_poly.type
_entity_poly.pdbx_seq_one_letter_code
_entity_poly.pdbx_strand_id
1 'polypeptide(L)'
;MTFKRRNGGRNKNGQGYVGFIRCSNCGKYSVQDMAMKRNIVEQPAVTNVEEATALDMDLKKMQYCVSCAIHSKEVSIFRCPRVSFTYLNV
;
A
#
# COMPACT_ATOMS: atom_id res chain seq x y z
N MET A 1 14.66 21.20 -13.13
CA MET A 1 14.57 19.78 -12.72
C MET A 1 13.10 19.38 -12.73
N THR A 2 12.71 18.38 -13.51
CA THR A 2 11.29 18.03 -13.71
C THR A 2 10.93 16.78 -12.91
N PHE A 3 9.95 16.88 -12.02
CA PHE A 3 9.43 15.73 -11.27
C PHE A 3 8.12 15.25 -11.88
N LYS A 4 8.02 13.95 -12.16
CA LYS A 4 6.75 13.32 -12.61
C LYS A 4 5.64 13.42 -11.53
N ARG A 5 6.03 13.45 -10.26
CA ARG A 5 5.11 13.46 -9.10
C ARG A 5 5.63 14.44 -8.05
N ARG A 6 4.76 15.30 -7.51
CA ARG A 6 5.13 16.26 -6.44
C ARG A 6 5.71 15.57 -5.20
N ASN A 7 5.22 14.38 -4.88
CA ASN A 7 5.65 13.58 -3.73
C ASN A 7 6.80 12.61 -4.02
N GLY A 8 7.34 12.58 -5.26
CA GLY A 8 8.38 11.61 -5.65
C GLY A 8 7.96 10.14 -5.55
N GLY A 9 6.67 9.85 -5.32
CA GLY A 9 6.16 8.49 -5.07
C GLY A 9 6.25 8.01 -3.62
N ARG A 10 6.47 8.89 -2.64
CA ARG A 10 6.50 8.55 -1.20
C ARG A 10 5.67 9.51 -0.37
N ASN A 11 5.15 9.07 0.76
CA ASN A 11 4.41 9.92 1.72
C ASN A 11 5.25 10.33 2.93
N LYS A 12 6.50 10.73 2.71
CA LYS A 12 7.42 11.14 3.79
C LYS A 12 7.55 12.66 3.84
N ASN A 13 6.54 13.33 4.39
CA ASN A 13 6.59 14.77 4.60
C ASN A 13 7.07 15.04 6.03
N GLY A 14 8.21 15.70 6.19
CA GLY A 14 8.76 16.07 7.51
C GLY A 14 9.38 14.92 8.32
N GLN A 15 9.52 13.72 7.75
CA GLN A 15 10.15 12.57 8.40
C GLN A 15 11.48 12.20 7.73
N GLY A 16 12.52 11.97 8.56
CA GLY A 16 13.84 11.58 8.09
C GLY A 16 13.91 10.11 7.70
N TYR A 17 13.69 9.22 8.67
CA TYR A 17 13.75 7.77 8.49
C TYR A 17 12.39 7.13 8.70
N VAL A 18 12.05 6.18 7.82
CA VAL A 18 10.87 5.33 7.96
C VAL A 18 11.32 3.88 7.82
N GLY A 19 10.77 3.01 8.67
CA GLY A 19 11.10 1.60 8.75
C GLY A 19 10.94 0.85 7.44
N PHE A 20 11.74 -0.21 7.29
CA PHE A 20 11.68 -1.11 6.15
C PHE A 20 10.78 -2.31 6.42
N ILE A 21 10.15 -2.76 5.35
CA ILE A 21 9.19 -3.84 5.31
C ILE A 21 9.63 -4.82 4.22
N ARG A 22 9.36 -6.10 4.42
CA ARG A 22 9.56 -7.15 3.41
C ARG A 22 8.27 -7.35 2.62
N CYS A 23 8.37 -7.33 1.29
CA CYS A 23 7.28 -7.71 0.41
C CYS A 23 6.93 -9.19 0.59
N SER A 24 5.64 -9.52 0.72
CA SER A 24 5.16 -10.90 0.90
C SER A 24 5.49 -11.83 -0.27
N ASN A 25 5.43 -11.34 -1.50
CA ASN A 25 5.62 -12.18 -2.70
C ASN A 25 7.07 -12.27 -3.15
N CYS A 26 7.81 -11.18 -3.02
CA CYS A 26 9.08 -10.99 -3.71
C CYS A 26 10.26 -10.88 -2.73
N GLY A 27 9.99 -10.80 -1.42
CA GLY A 27 11.00 -10.64 -0.37
C GLY A 27 11.81 -9.34 -0.45
N LYS A 28 11.59 -8.49 -1.45
CA LYS A 28 12.30 -7.21 -1.60
C LYS A 28 12.02 -6.30 -0.40
N TYR A 29 13.06 -5.62 0.06
CA TYR A 29 12.90 -4.54 1.03
C TYR A 29 12.23 -3.35 0.37
N SER A 30 11.11 -2.91 0.95
CA SER A 30 10.42 -1.68 0.62
C SER A 30 10.26 -0.85 1.87
N VAL A 31 10.40 0.46 1.76
CA VAL A 31 10.05 1.40 2.84
C VAL A 31 8.55 1.41 3.08
N GLN A 32 8.14 1.54 4.34
CA GLN A 32 6.73 1.49 4.73
C GLN A 32 5.84 2.51 4.01
N ASP A 33 6.35 3.71 3.69
CA ASP A 33 5.57 4.75 2.97
C ASP A 33 5.38 4.49 1.47
N MET A 34 6.16 3.55 0.93
CA MET A 34 6.13 3.17 -0.49
C MET A 34 5.47 1.82 -0.70
N ALA A 35 5.30 1.04 0.37
CA ALA A 35 4.65 -0.26 0.32
C ALA A 35 3.15 -0.08 0.08
N MET A 36 2.59 -0.86 -0.85
CA MET A 36 1.14 -0.94 -1.01
C MET A 36 0.58 -1.95 -0.02
N LYS A 37 -0.43 -1.53 0.73
CA LYS A 37 -1.09 -2.35 1.76
C LYS A 37 -2.42 -2.80 1.20
N ARG A 38 -2.67 -4.12 1.21
CA ARG A 38 -3.96 -4.71 0.90
C ARG A 38 -4.51 -5.43 2.10
N ASN A 39 -5.78 -5.22 2.39
CA ASN A 39 -6.47 -6.02 3.38
C ASN A 39 -6.75 -7.40 2.78
N ILE A 40 -6.60 -8.45 3.60
CA ILE A 40 -7.02 -9.81 3.23
C ILE A 40 -8.54 -9.90 3.15
N VAL A 41 -9.21 -9.16 4.04
CA VAL A 41 -10.66 -9.09 4.13
C VAL A 41 -11.16 -7.89 3.33
N GLU A 42 -12.16 -8.13 2.50
CA GLU A 42 -12.86 -7.07 1.77
C GLU A 42 -13.55 -6.11 2.75
N GLN A 43 -13.57 -4.81 2.44
CA GLN A 43 -14.13 -3.78 3.33
C GLN A 43 -15.51 -4.11 3.95
N PRO A 44 -16.51 -4.63 3.23
CA PRO A 44 -17.81 -4.95 3.83
C PRO A 44 -17.78 -6.17 4.76
N ALA A 45 -16.76 -7.02 4.66
CA ALA A 45 -16.62 -8.21 5.49
C ALA A 45 -15.84 -7.95 6.78
N VAL A 46 -15.20 -6.79 6.93
CA VAL A 46 -14.41 -6.45 8.13
C VAL A 46 -15.29 -6.42 9.37
N THR A 47 -16.45 -5.76 9.30
CA THR A 47 -17.40 -5.66 10.43
C THR A 47 -17.93 -7.03 10.86
N ASN A 48 -18.24 -7.91 9.91
CA ASN A 48 -18.75 -9.25 10.20
C ASN A 48 -17.69 -10.13 10.88
N VAL A 49 -16.41 -9.95 10.51
CA VAL A 49 -15.32 -10.69 11.13
C VAL A 49 -15.08 -10.21 12.55
N GLU A 50 -15.11 -8.89 12.79
CA GLU A 50 -14.97 -8.30 14.12
C GLU A 50 -16.10 -8.72 15.07
N GLU A 51 -17.35 -8.79 14.60
CA GLU A 51 -18.49 -9.26 15.41
C GLU A 51 -18.45 -10.77 15.69
N ALA A 52 -17.85 -11.57 14.80
CA ALA A 52 -17.79 -13.02 14.93
C ALA A 52 -16.63 -13.53 15.80
N THR A 53 -15.55 -12.75 15.94
CA THR A 53 -14.36 -13.17 16.69
C THR A 53 -14.32 -12.58 18.09
N ALA A 54 -14.22 -13.41 19.13
CA ALA A 54 -14.07 -12.98 20.52
C ALA A 54 -12.67 -12.45 20.89
N LEU A 55 -11.75 -12.40 19.92
CA LEU A 55 -10.35 -11.97 20.09
C LEU A 55 -10.04 -10.90 19.04
N ASP A 56 -9.42 -9.80 19.46
CA ASP A 56 -8.90 -8.73 18.58
C ASP A 56 -7.73 -9.26 17.75
N MET A 57 -8.05 -10.01 16.70
CA MET A 57 -7.04 -10.52 15.78
C MET A 57 -6.78 -9.46 14.71
N ASP A 58 -5.58 -8.87 14.75
CA ASP A 58 -5.10 -7.96 13.71
C ASP A 58 -5.22 -8.63 12.34
N LEU A 59 -6.20 -8.17 11.55
CA LEU A 59 -6.37 -8.56 10.16
C LEU A 59 -5.09 -8.21 9.40
N LYS A 60 -4.23 -9.22 9.20
CA LYS A 60 -2.91 -9.04 8.58
C LYS A 60 -3.06 -8.36 7.23
N LYS A 61 -2.45 -7.17 7.11
CA LYS A 61 -2.42 -6.44 5.83
C LYS A 61 -1.25 -6.97 5.01
N MET A 62 -1.54 -7.49 3.82
CA MET A 62 -0.50 -7.91 2.87
C MET A 62 0.23 -6.67 2.36
N GLN A 63 1.56 -6.73 2.35
CA GLN A 63 2.42 -5.61 1.98
C GLN A 63 3.23 -5.97 0.74
N TYR A 64 3.04 -5.19 -0.32
CA TYR A 64 3.66 -5.42 -1.62
C TYR A 64 4.63 -4.30 -2.01
N CYS A 65 5.61 -4.66 -2.84
CA CYS A 65 6.47 -3.68 -3.51
C CYS A 65 5.86 -3.23 -4.86
N VAL A 66 6.33 -2.08 -5.37
CA VAL A 66 5.83 -1.44 -6.61
C VAL A 66 5.78 -2.40 -7.79
N SER A 67 6.82 -3.20 -7.99
CA SER A 67 6.89 -4.16 -9.10
C SER A 67 5.81 -5.24 -8.99
N CYS A 68 5.62 -5.81 -7.80
CA CYS A 68 4.74 -6.96 -7.60
C CYS A 68 3.27 -6.53 -7.62
N ALA A 69 2.96 -5.30 -7.18
CA ALA A 69 1.62 -4.73 -7.35
C ALA A 69 1.27 -4.46 -8.83
N ILE A 70 2.22 -4.00 -9.65
CA ILE A 70 1.95 -3.81 -11.10
C ILE A 70 1.73 -5.16 -11.77
N HIS A 71 2.50 -6.19 -11.40
CA HIS A 71 2.32 -7.54 -11.92
C HIS A 71 0.94 -8.12 -11.57
N SER A 72 0.53 -7.99 -10.31
CA SER A 72 -0.79 -8.40 -9.82
C SER A 72 -1.94 -7.46 -10.23
N LYS A 73 -1.66 -6.44 -11.08
CA LYS A 73 -2.61 -5.40 -11.54
C LYS A 73 -3.33 -4.67 -10.41
N GLU A 74 -2.69 -4.62 -9.25
CA GLU A 74 -3.17 -3.91 -8.09
C GLU A 74 -3.17 -2.40 -8.28
N VAL A 75 -2.19 -1.93 -9.07
CA VAL A 75 -2.03 -0.55 -9.49
C VAL A 75 -1.89 -0.52 -11.00
N SER A 76 -2.68 0.34 -11.64
CA SER A 76 -2.64 0.57 -13.08
C SER A 76 -1.82 1.81 -13.42
N ILE A 77 -1.24 1.79 -14.62
CA ILE A 77 -0.41 2.90 -15.12
C ILE A 77 -1.33 3.91 -15.78
N PHE A 78 -1.47 5.09 -15.16
CA PHE A 78 -2.26 6.19 -15.73
C PHE A 78 -1.42 7.13 -16.59
N ARG A 79 -2.03 7.68 -17.64
CA ARG A 79 -1.46 8.76 -18.47
C ARG A 79 -1.64 10.11 -17.78
N CYS A 80 -0.72 11.04 -18.00
CA CYS A 80 -0.86 12.44 -17.57
C CYS A 80 -2.11 13.04 -18.24
N PRO A 81 -3.06 13.69 -17.52
CA PRO A 81 -2.97 14.34 -16.21
C PRO A 81 -3.47 13.53 -15.00
N ARG A 82 -3.98 12.30 -15.19
CA ARG A 82 -4.62 11.49 -14.13
C ARG A 82 -3.66 10.86 -13.13
N VAL A 83 -2.41 11.36 -13.04
CA VAL A 83 -1.33 10.77 -12.22
C VAL A 83 -1.44 11.17 -10.75
N SER A 84 -2.63 11.15 -10.17
CA SER A 84 -2.77 11.13 -8.72
C SER A 84 -2.39 9.72 -8.23
N PHE A 85 -1.26 9.58 -7.52
CA PHE A 85 -1.26 8.58 -6.44
C PHE A 85 -1.99 9.31 -5.32
N THR A 86 -3.30 9.46 -5.49
CA THR A 86 -4.11 9.20 -4.33
C THR A 86 -4.05 7.69 -4.23
N TYR A 87 -3.41 7.22 -3.16
CA TYR A 87 -3.65 5.89 -2.66
C TYR A 87 -5.17 5.80 -2.46
N LEU A 88 -5.92 5.37 -3.48
CA LEU A 88 -7.36 5.19 -3.36
C LEU A 88 -7.55 3.85 -2.64
N ASN A 89 -7.39 3.95 -1.32
CA ASN A 89 -8.02 3.18 -0.25
C ASN A 89 -7.46 3.72 1.09
N VAL A 90 -7.59 5.04 1.28
CA VAL A 90 -8.12 5.68 2.50
C VAL A 90 -9.08 6.76 2.01
#